data_AF-M0EPY9-F1
#
_entry.id   AF-M0EPY9-F1
#
_cell.length_a   1.000
_cell.length_b   1.000
_cell.length_c   1.000
_cell.angle_alpha   90.00
_cell.angle_beta   90.00
_cell.angle_gamma   90.00
#
_symmetry.space_group_name_H-M   'P 1'
#
loop_
_entity.id
_entity.type
_entity.pdbx_description
1 polymer ?
#
loop_
_entity_poly.entity_id
_entity_poly.type
_entity_poly.pdbx_seq_one_letter_code
_entity_poly.pdbx_strand_id
1 'polypeptide(L)'
;MPPQAHRTQKTVDLTELGFDVDAAVDVTINEHDDETTVEVAHGTDEWTLTFDEYGQVKRTPGRSAPRWLGPALKKAAPGLRVV
;
A
#
# COMPACT_ATOMS: atom_id res chain seq x y z
N MET A 1 -4.10 -21.95 17.16
CA MET A 1 -4.65 -20.60 16.93
C MET A 1 -4.75 -20.42 15.42
N PRO A 2 -5.86 -19.96 14.85
CA PRO A 2 -5.87 -19.55 13.45
C PRO A 2 -4.89 -18.36 13.29
N PRO A 3 -4.18 -18.24 12.15
CA PRO A 3 -3.34 -17.09 11.87
C PRO A 3 -4.22 -15.84 11.92
N GLN A 4 -3.93 -14.92 12.83
CA GLN A 4 -4.64 -13.65 12.91
C GLN A 4 -4.06 -12.75 11.81
N ALA A 5 -4.70 -12.75 10.65
CA ALA A 5 -4.42 -11.73 9.66
C ALA A 5 -4.77 -10.36 10.25
N HIS A 6 -3.77 -9.52 10.47
CA HIS A 6 -3.98 -8.16 10.95
C HIS A 6 -4.29 -7.27 9.75
N ARG A 7 -5.55 -6.78 9.70
CA ARG A 7 -6.01 -5.89 8.63
C ARG A 7 -6.07 -4.45 9.13
N THR A 8 -5.31 -3.59 8.49
CA THR A 8 -5.29 -2.15 8.74
C THR A 8 -5.75 -1.40 7.50
N GLN A 9 -6.69 -0.47 7.64
CA GLN A 9 -7.14 0.39 6.53
C GLN A 9 -6.79 1.84 6.83
N LYS A 10 -6.28 2.55 5.83
CA LYS A 10 -5.91 3.96 5.91
C LYS A 10 -6.26 4.67 4.62
N THR A 11 -6.88 5.82 4.74
CA THR A 11 -7.09 6.73 3.62
C THR A 11 -5.96 7.77 3.63
N VAL A 12 -5.30 7.96 2.49
CA VAL A 12 -4.22 8.93 2.31
C VAL A 12 -4.67 10.01 1.34
N ASP A 13 -4.62 11.26 1.81
CA ASP A 13 -4.85 12.40 0.95
C ASP A 13 -3.59 12.66 0.09
N LEU A 14 -3.77 12.62 -1.24
CA LEU A 14 -2.70 12.81 -2.21
C LEU A 14 -2.32 14.30 -2.37
N THR A 15 -3.20 15.23 -2.03
CA THR A 15 -2.90 16.67 -2.05
C THR A 15 -1.90 17.03 -0.95
N GLU A 16 -1.97 16.36 0.21
CA GLU A 16 -0.97 16.47 1.28
C GLU A 16 0.41 15.93 0.88
N LEU A 17 0.48 15.13 -0.18
CA LEU A 17 1.71 14.61 -0.77
C LEU A 17 2.22 15.48 -1.92
N GLY A 18 1.51 16.58 -2.26
CA GLY A 18 1.88 17.50 -3.33
C GLY A 18 1.50 17.01 -4.74
N PHE A 19 0.59 16.03 -4.84
CA PHE A 19 0.04 15.61 -6.13
C PHE A 19 -1.23 16.39 -6.43
N ASP A 20 -1.30 16.94 -7.65
CA ASP A 20 -2.48 17.63 -8.19
C ASP A 20 -3.50 16.60 -8.70
N VAL A 21 -4.02 15.82 -7.75
CA VAL A 21 -5.07 14.83 -7.97
C VAL A 21 -6.11 15.03 -6.88
N ASP A 22 -7.33 15.35 -7.29
CA ASP A 22 -8.45 15.67 -6.40
C ASP A 22 -9.11 14.37 -5.90
N ALA A 23 -8.31 13.51 -5.26
CA ALA A 23 -8.78 12.23 -4.75
C ALA A 23 -7.85 11.65 -3.69
N ALA A 24 -8.48 11.13 -2.63
CA ALA A 24 -7.82 10.32 -1.63
C ALA A 24 -7.63 8.88 -2.14
N VAL A 25 -6.63 8.20 -1.60
CA VAL A 25 -6.37 6.78 -1.88
C VAL A 25 -6.64 5.95 -0.66
N ASP A 26 -7.33 4.83 -0.85
CA ASP A 26 -7.58 3.87 0.21
C ASP A 26 -6.50 2.81 0.18
N VAL A 27 -5.74 2.72 1.27
CA VAL A 27 -4.66 1.76 1.47
C VAL A 27 -5.13 0.73 2.49
N THR A 28 -5.24 -0.52 2.07
CA THR A 28 -5.50 -1.67 2.94
C THR A 28 -4.22 -2.47 3.08
N ILE A 29 -3.78 -2.68 4.32
CA ILE A 29 -2.60 -3.46 4.69
C ILE A 29 -3.12 -4.74 5.35
N ASN A 30 -2.76 -5.88 4.78
CA ASN A 30 -3.05 -7.21 5.32
C ASN A 30 -1.72 -7.85 5.72
N GLU A 31 -1.48 -7.94 7.02
CA GLU A 31 -0.29 -8.57 7.59
C GLU A 31 -0.60 -10.04 7.88
N HIS A 32 0.22 -10.92 7.32
CA HIS A 32 0.27 -12.35 7.59
C HIS A 32 1.62 -12.69 8.24
N ASP A 33 1.74 -13.88 8.84
CA ASP A 33 2.95 -14.29 9.56
C ASP A 33 4.22 -14.24 8.69
N ASP A 34 4.11 -14.55 7.38
CA ASP A 34 5.25 -14.64 6.46
C ASP A 34 5.31 -13.50 5.42
N GLU A 35 4.24 -12.72 5.27
CA GLU A 35 4.14 -11.68 4.23
C GLU A 35 3.12 -10.59 4.57
N THR A 36 3.34 -9.40 4.02
CA THR A 36 2.40 -8.29 4.11
C THR A 36 1.88 -7.93 2.72
N THR A 37 0.57 -7.98 2.51
CA THR A 37 -0.06 -7.53 1.26
C THR A 37 -0.67 -6.15 1.44
N VAL A 38 -0.30 -5.22 0.57
CA VAL A 38 -0.85 -3.86 0.55
C VAL A 38 -1.65 -3.63 -0.71
N GLU A 39 -2.93 -3.38 -0.55
CA GLU A 39 -3.89 -3.05 -1.60
C GLU A 39 -4.11 -1.53 -1.57
N VAL A 40 -3.97 -0.87 -2.72
CA VAL A 40 -4.17 0.57 -2.87
C VAL A 40 -5.23 0.81 -3.92
N ALA A 41 -6.35 1.39 -3.52
CA ALA A 41 -7.46 1.73 -4.39
C ALA A 41 -7.54 3.26 -4.60
N HIS A 42 -7.77 3.67 -5.83
CA HIS A 42 -7.98 5.05 -6.24
C HIS A 42 -9.01 5.10 -7.37
N GLY A 43 -10.23 5.57 -7.07
CA GLY A 43 -11.31 5.58 -8.05
C GLY A 43 -11.68 4.17 -8.51
N THR A 44 -11.43 3.86 -9.79
CA THR A 44 -11.69 2.52 -10.38
C THR A 44 -10.45 1.62 -10.46
N ASP A 45 -9.32 2.17 -10.01
CA ASP A 45 -8.01 1.57 -10.16
C ASP A 45 -7.54 0.98 -8.82
N GLU A 46 -7.12 -0.29 -8.82
CA GLU A 46 -6.51 -0.96 -7.67
C GLU A 46 -5.09 -1.52 -7.96
N TRP A 47 -4.12 -1.25 -7.09
CA TRP A 47 -2.76 -1.81 -7.14
C TRP A 47 -2.48 -2.64 -5.89
N THR A 48 -1.99 -3.85 -6.09
CA THR A 48 -1.57 -4.74 -4.99
C THR A 48 -0.05 -4.89 -4.98
N LEU A 49 0.55 -4.72 -3.81
CA LEU A 49 1.96 -4.96 -3.53
C LEU A 49 2.08 -6.04 -2.46
N THR A 50 3.08 -6.90 -2.60
CA THR A 50 3.40 -7.91 -1.59
C THR A 50 4.79 -7.64 -1.05
N PHE A 51 4.91 -7.66 0.26
CA PHE A 51 6.13 -7.48 1.01
C PHE A 51 6.45 -8.77 1.78
N ASP A 52 7.73 -9.07 1.95
CA ASP A 52 8.17 -10.17 2.81
C ASP A 52 8.07 -9.82 4.31
N GLU A 53 8.42 -10.78 5.17
CA GLU A 53 8.48 -10.63 6.63
C GLU A 53 9.40 -9.46 7.09
N TYR A 54 10.37 -9.05 6.26
CA TYR A 54 11.30 -7.95 6.54
C TYR A 54 10.78 -6.60 6.01
N GLY A 55 9.58 -6.58 5.45
CA GLY A 55 8.96 -5.40 4.85
C GLY A 55 9.61 -5.00 3.51
N GLN A 56 10.33 -5.88 2.83
CA GLN A 56 10.90 -5.61 1.51
C GLN A 56 9.90 -6.00 0.42
N VAL A 57 9.81 -5.20 -0.65
CA VAL A 57 8.91 -5.49 -1.77
C VAL A 57 9.32 -6.80 -2.44
N LYS A 58 8.44 -7.80 -2.34
CA LYS A 58 8.57 -9.11 -2.97
C LYS A 58 7.89 -9.13 -4.33
N ARG A 59 6.77 -8.40 -4.46
CA ARG A 59 5.99 -8.31 -5.71
C ARG A 59 5.42 -6.92 -5.89
N THR A 60 5.70 -6.32 -7.05
CA THR A 60 5.09 -5.06 -7.49
C THR A 60 3.81 -5.32 -8.27
N PRO A 61 2.95 -4.30 -8.45
CA PRO A 61 1.75 -4.43 -9.26
C PRO A 61 2.13 -4.77 -10.71
N GLY A 62 1.35 -5.64 -11.37
CA GLY A 62 1.61 -6.01 -12.76
C GLY A 62 1.28 -4.91 -13.78
N ARG A 63 0.60 -3.85 -13.34
CA ARG A 63 0.23 -2.68 -14.15
C ARG A 63 1.04 -1.46 -13.75
N SER A 64 1.15 -0.50 -14.66
CA SER A 64 1.89 0.74 -14.43
C SER A 64 1.40 1.44 -13.15
N ALA A 65 2.31 1.64 -12.21
CA ALA A 65 2.03 2.29 -10.95
C ALA A 65 2.14 3.82 -11.12
N PRO A 66 1.18 4.60 -10.59
CA PRO A 66 1.26 6.04 -10.60
C PRO A 66 2.38 6.52 -9.68
N ARG A 67 2.95 7.69 -10.00
CA ARG A 67 4.08 8.28 -9.24
C ARG A 67 3.77 8.55 -7.77
N TRP A 68 2.50 8.72 -7.42
CA TRP A 68 2.05 8.93 -6.05
C TRP A 68 1.99 7.65 -5.21
N LEU A 69 2.05 6.46 -5.82
CA LEU A 69 1.87 5.18 -5.11
C LEU A 69 2.94 4.96 -4.05
N GLY A 70 4.23 5.15 -4.40
CA GLY A 70 5.34 5.01 -3.45
C GLY A 70 5.21 5.96 -2.25
N PRO A 71 5.02 7.28 -2.46
CA PRO A 71 4.75 8.23 -1.38
C PRO A 71 3.53 7.89 -0.52
N ALA A 72 2.42 7.46 -1.13
CA ALA A 72 1.22 7.06 -0.40
C ALA A 72 1.47 5.84 0.50
N LEU A 73 2.16 4.83 -0.02
CA LEU A 73 2.58 3.65 0.75
C LEU A 73 3.50 4.03 1.92
N LYS A 74 4.49 4.90 1.69
CA LYS A 74 5.40 5.37 2.75
C LYS A 74 4.65 6.10 3.87
N LYS A 75 3.58 6.82 3.55
CA LYS A 75 2.73 7.51 4.54
C LYS A 75 1.78 6.56 5.27
N ALA A 76 1.16 5.63 4.56
CA ALA A 76 0.26 4.63 5.15
C ALA A 76 1.02 3.60 6.01
N ALA A 77 2.15 3.13 5.51
CA ALA A 77 2.96 2.04 6.06
C ALA A 77 4.46 2.42 6.08
N PRO A 78 4.88 3.30 7.00
CA PRO A 78 6.27 3.79 7.05
C PRO A 78 7.32 2.70 7.36
N GLY A 79 6.88 1.54 7.87
CA GLY A 79 7.74 0.37 8.10
C GLY A 79 8.06 -0.45 6.85
N LEU A 80 7.31 -0.29 5.76
CA LEU A 80 7.50 -1.03 4.52
C LEU A 80 8.50 -0.32 3.60
N ARG A 81 9.45 -1.07 3.07
CA ARG A 81 10.50 -0.60 2.17
C ARG A 81 10.11 -0.90 0.73
N VAL A 82 9.60 0.13 0.07
CA VAL A 82 9.47 0.18 -1.38
C VAL A 82 10.79 0.73 -1.92
N VAL A 83 11.62 -0.12 -2.55
CA VAL A 83 12.90 0.28 -3.17
C VAL A 83 12.71 0.74 -4.61
#